data_AF-X1JF36-F1
#
_entry.id   AF-X1JF36-F1
#
_cell.length_a   1.000
_cell.length_b   1.000
_cell.length_c   1.000
_cell.angle_alpha   90.00
_cell.angle_beta   90.00
_cell.angle_gamma   90.00
#
_symmetry.space_group_name_H-M   'P 1'
#
loop_
_entity.id
_entity.type
_entity.pdbx_description
1 polymer ?
#
loop_
_entity_poly.entity_id
_entity_poly.type
_entity_poly.pdbx_seq_one_letter_code
_entity_poly.pdbx_strand_id
1 'polypeptide(L)'
;MFRHDRTFVNQNAFAVIIEDDMDSGKIEATVKDVNAIAYDRVGQILKVDAICIKNKSKNIDKFLKVAGDVATLTKKPLILVSSDPETLKTAAEKFKENKPLIHAATADNTDLFITLGKETGCPIAVRGKSFEDISAITGKMREAGIKNLVIDIGSRDFKDDFYNQIILRIAAIKQKNRLFGYPTIVFPDEMTDN
;
A
#
# COMPACT_ATOMS: atom_id res chain seq x y z
N MET A 1 23.44 2.68 -3.11
CA MET A 1 22.61 1.58 -2.55
C MET A 1 22.63 1.68 -1.04
N PHE A 2 23.80 2.01 -0.49
CA PHE A 2 24.05 2.04 0.93
C PHE A 2 23.92 3.45 1.48
N ARG A 3 23.60 3.57 2.77
CA ARG A 3 23.51 4.87 3.43
C ARG A 3 24.85 5.60 3.47
N HIS A 4 25.98 4.90 3.50
CA HIS A 4 27.31 5.52 3.53
C HIS A 4 27.72 6.12 2.17
N ASP A 5 27.12 5.66 1.06
CA ASP A 5 27.33 6.28 -0.25
C ASP A 5 26.76 7.71 -0.29
N ARG A 6 25.66 7.95 0.45
CA ARG A 6 24.99 9.25 0.56
C ARG A 6 24.08 9.34 1.80
N THR A 7 22.76 9.34 1.60
CA THR A 7 21.76 9.36 2.67
C THR A 7 20.44 8.81 2.12
N PHE A 8 19.67 8.15 2.95
CA PHE A 8 18.29 7.80 2.62
C PHE A 8 17.39 9.00 2.90
N VAL A 9 16.67 9.45 1.87
CA VAL A 9 16.00 10.76 1.87
C VAL A 9 14.62 10.70 2.52
N ASN A 10 13.82 9.70 2.16
CA ASN A 10 12.47 9.52 2.68
C ASN A 10 12.47 8.38 3.69
N GLN A 11 11.97 8.62 4.89
CA GLN A 11 11.73 7.58 5.87
C GLN A 11 10.62 6.64 5.39
N ASN A 12 10.70 5.35 5.74
CA ASN A 12 9.63 4.40 5.47
C ASN A 12 8.37 4.80 6.23
N ALA A 13 7.23 4.69 5.56
CA ALA A 13 5.93 4.84 6.20
C ALA A 13 5.55 3.53 6.91
N PHE A 14 5.16 3.62 8.18
CA PHE A 14 4.62 2.50 8.94
C PHE A 14 3.10 2.56 9.00
N ALA A 15 2.45 1.45 8.66
CA ALA A 15 0.99 1.31 8.70
C ALA A 15 0.58 0.23 9.70
N VAL A 16 -0.50 0.49 10.45
CA VAL A 16 -1.15 -0.51 11.30
C VAL A 16 -2.33 -1.12 10.55
N ILE A 17 -2.47 -2.44 10.64
CA ILE A 17 -3.49 -3.21 9.94
C ILE A 17 -4.75 -3.28 10.80
N ILE A 18 -5.90 -3.11 10.15
CA ILE A 18 -7.24 -3.31 10.69
C ILE A 18 -7.97 -4.23 9.71
N GLU A 19 -8.52 -5.32 10.21
CA GLU A 19 -9.38 -6.20 9.42
C GLU A 19 -10.84 -5.75 9.57
N ASP A 20 -11.61 -5.74 8.49
CA ASP A 20 -13.00 -5.31 8.50
C ASP A 20 -13.96 -6.29 9.21
N ASP A 21 -13.48 -7.47 9.59
CA ASP A 21 -14.22 -8.46 10.38
C ASP A 21 -14.03 -8.33 11.89
N MET A 22 -13.11 -7.46 12.34
CA MET A 22 -12.93 -7.13 13.75
C MET A 22 -14.18 -6.49 14.35
N ASP A 23 -14.31 -6.62 15.67
CA ASP A 23 -15.33 -5.90 16.44
C ASP A 23 -15.16 -4.38 16.32
N SER A 24 -16.27 -3.65 16.18
CA SER A 24 -16.22 -2.20 15.97
C SER A 24 -15.57 -1.46 17.13
N GLY A 25 -15.77 -1.92 18.38
CA GLY A 25 -15.12 -1.32 19.54
C GLY A 25 -13.60 -1.51 19.52
N LYS A 26 -13.13 -2.66 19.03
CA LYS A 26 -11.68 -2.90 18.82
C LYS A 26 -11.11 -2.03 17.70
N ILE A 27 -11.84 -1.87 16.60
CA ILE A 27 -11.41 -0.99 15.50
C ILE A 27 -11.22 0.44 16.02
N GLU A 28 -12.21 0.99 16.72
CA GLU A 28 -12.12 2.33 17.29
C GLU A 28 -10.96 2.49 18.29
N ALA A 29 -10.76 1.50 19.16
CA ALA A 29 -9.66 1.50 20.12
C ALA A 29 -8.30 1.52 19.39
N THR A 30 -8.09 0.64 18.42
CA THR A 30 -6.87 0.59 17.62
C THR A 30 -6.61 1.91 16.89
N VAL A 31 -7.62 2.54 16.30
CA VAL A 31 -7.45 3.83 15.62
C VAL A 31 -7.07 4.94 16.62
N LYS A 32 -7.66 4.96 17.81
CA LYS A 32 -7.30 5.91 18.87
C LYS A 32 -5.85 5.72 19.31
N ASP A 33 -5.42 4.48 19.53
CA ASP A 33 -4.04 4.15 19.90
C ASP A 33 -3.07 4.60 18.81
N VAL A 34 -3.35 4.30 17.54
CA VAL A 34 -2.55 4.72 16.38
C VAL A 34 -2.42 6.24 16.28
N ASN A 35 -3.47 6.98 16.63
CA ASN A 35 -3.43 8.45 16.66
C ASN A 35 -2.63 8.99 17.85
N ALA A 36 -2.63 8.30 18.99
CA ALA A 36 -1.94 8.69 20.20
C ALA A 36 -0.45 8.35 20.21
N ILE A 37 -0.03 7.32 19.46
CA ILE A 37 1.39 6.93 19.36
C ILE A 37 2.22 8.08 18.79
N ALA A 38 2.98 8.71 19.68
CA ALA A 38 3.93 9.77 19.39
C ALA A 38 5.08 9.70 20.41
N TYR A 39 6.29 9.44 19.93
CA TYR A 39 7.49 9.38 20.77
C TYR A 39 8.44 10.51 20.38
N ASP A 40 8.86 11.33 21.35
CA ASP A 40 9.99 12.23 21.13
C ASP A 40 11.30 11.44 21.23
N ARG A 41 12.07 11.45 20.14
CA ARG A 41 13.41 10.90 20.09
C ARG A 41 14.35 11.93 19.50
N VAL A 42 15.18 12.53 20.36
CA VAL A 42 16.20 13.51 19.96
C VAL A 42 15.56 14.69 19.19
N GLY A 43 14.41 15.18 19.66
CA GLY A 43 13.70 16.31 19.06
C GLY A 43 12.91 15.97 17.79
N GLN A 44 12.80 14.69 17.44
CA GLN A 44 11.92 14.21 16.37
C GLN A 44 10.74 13.44 16.96
N ILE A 45 9.53 13.77 16.51
CA ILE A 45 8.32 13.05 16.90
C ILE A 45 8.14 11.86 15.95
N LEU A 46 8.38 10.66 16.46
CA LEU A 46 8.11 9.39 15.78
C LEU A 46 6.65 9.01 15.99
N LYS A 47 5.91 8.83 14.89
CA LYS A 47 4.48 8.48 14.89
C LYS A 47 4.22 7.39 13.86
N VAL A 48 3.09 6.70 14.01
CA VAL A 48 2.57 5.82 12.95
C VAL A 48 2.10 6.68 11.78
N ASP A 49 2.38 6.28 10.54
CA ASP A 49 2.17 7.10 9.36
C ASP A 49 0.81 6.86 8.71
N ALA A 50 0.32 5.62 8.67
CA ALA A 50 -0.88 5.25 7.94
C ALA A 50 -1.70 4.15 8.66
N ILE A 51 -2.91 3.90 8.16
CA ILE A 51 -3.74 2.75 8.57
C ILE A 51 -4.06 1.93 7.32
N CYS A 52 -3.86 0.62 7.41
CA CYS A 52 -4.16 -0.34 6.36
C CYS A 52 -5.43 -1.12 6.71
N ILE A 53 -6.45 -1.05 5.87
CA ILE A 53 -7.72 -1.73 6.07
C ILE A 53 -7.79 -2.92 5.12
N LYS A 54 -7.86 -4.13 5.66
CA LYS A 54 -7.97 -5.38 4.91
C LYS A 54 -9.42 -5.86 4.85
N ASN A 55 -9.90 -6.14 3.63
CA ASN A 55 -11.19 -6.79 3.40
C ASN A 55 -11.07 -8.30 3.62
N LYS A 56 -11.30 -8.74 4.86
CA LYS A 56 -11.32 -10.16 5.25
C LYS A 56 -12.73 -10.73 5.19
N SER A 57 -13.74 -9.88 5.42
CA SER A 57 -15.15 -10.26 5.39
C SER A 57 -15.69 -10.62 4.00
N LYS A 58 -14.99 -10.21 2.93
CA LYS A 58 -15.42 -10.32 1.52
C LYS A 58 -16.76 -9.62 1.25
N ASN A 59 -17.12 -8.63 2.07
CA ASN A 59 -18.35 -7.87 1.95
C ASN A 59 -18.06 -6.40 1.64
N ILE A 60 -18.59 -5.90 0.53
CA ILE A 60 -18.36 -4.53 0.04
C ILE A 60 -18.87 -3.50 1.06
N ASP A 61 -20.11 -3.65 1.52
CA ASP A 61 -20.76 -2.69 2.41
C ASP A 61 -20.06 -2.60 3.76
N LYS A 62 -19.66 -3.75 4.31
CA LYS A 62 -18.91 -3.81 5.58
C LYS A 62 -17.57 -3.11 5.45
N PHE A 63 -16.83 -3.39 4.38
CA PHE A 63 -15.55 -2.74 4.12
C PHE A 63 -15.67 -1.23 3.94
N LEU A 64 -16.66 -0.76 3.17
CA LEU A 64 -16.92 0.66 2.96
C LEU A 64 -17.39 1.38 4.22
N LYS A 65 -18.09 0.67 5.10
CA LYS A 65 -18.48 1.19 6.42
C LYS A 65 -17.24 1.34 7.30
N VAL A 66 -16.46 0.29 7.49
CA VAL A 66 -15.24 0.33 8.31
C VAL A 66 -14.25 1.39 7.78
N ALA A 67 -14.03 1.45 6.47
CA ALA A 67 -13.19 2.48 5.87
C ALA A 67 -13.73 3.90 6.11
N GLY A 68 -15.05 4.08 6.09
CA GLY A 68 -15.70 5.34 6.40
C GLY A 68 -15.51 5.73 7.87
N ASP A 69 -15.80 4.81 8.78
CA ASP A 69 -15.66 5.01 10.23
C ASP A 69 -14.21 5.39 10.57
N VAL A 70 -13.23 4.62 10.07
CA VAL A 70 -11.80 4.91 10.25
C VAL A 70 -11.42 6.26 9.66
N ALA A 71 -11.91 6.61 8.47
CA ALA A 71 -11.63 7.91 7.83
C ALA A 71 -12.16 9.11 8.64
N THR A 72 -13.21 8.94 9.44
CA THR A 72 -13.69 10.00 10.35
C THR A 72 -12.87 10.10 11.63
N LEU A 73 -12.26 8.99 12.06
CA LEU A 73 -11.52 8.88 13.31
C LEU A 73 -10.03 9.26 13.19
N THR A 74 -9.48 9.28 11.97
CA THR A 74 -8.08 9.66 11.74
C THR A 74 -7.91 10.60 10.55
N LYS A 75 -6.86 11.43 10.62
CA LYS A 75 -6.38 12.24 9.48
C LYS A 75 -5.20 11.57 8.76
N LYS A 76 -4.78 10.38 9.20
CA LYS A 76 -3.68 9.63 8.59
C LYS A 76 -4.12 9.04 7.25
N PRO A 77 -3.22 8.93 6.26
CA PRO A 77 -3.50 8.23 5.01
C PRO A 77 -3.98 6.80 5.23
N LEU A 78 -4.87 6.35 4.34
CA LEU A 78 -5.41 5.00 4.36
C LEU A 78 -4.82 4.16 3.23
N ILE A 79 -4.62 2.87 3.50
CA ILE A 79 -4.30 1.84 2.53
C ILE A 79 -5.48 0.88 2.50
N LEU A 80 -6.10 0.69 1.34
CA LEU A 80 -7.28 -0.15 1.17
C LEU A 80 -6.88 -1.43 0.43
N VAL A 81 -6.98 -2.56 1.10
CA VAL A 81 -6.56 -3.88 0.61
C VAL A 81 -7.79 -4.78 0.47
N SER A 82 -8.02 -5.33 -0.71
CA SER A 82 -9.05 -6.33 -0.95
C SER A 82 -8.65 -7.29 -2.07
N SER A 83 -9.16 -8.51 -2.02
CA SER A 83 -9.05 -9.45 -3.15
C SER A 83 -10.05 -9.16 -4.27
N ASP A 84 -11.12 -8.39 -3.98
CA ASP A 84 -12.17 -8.06 -4.94
C ASP A 84 -11.93 -6.68 -5.60
N PRO A 85 -11.72 -6.63 -6.94
CA PRO A 85 -11.50 -5.38 -7.65
C PRO A 85 -12.68 -4.40 -7.59
N GLU A 86 -13.92 -4.90 -7.57
CA GLU A 86 -15.11 -4.05 -7.52
C GLU A 86 -15.21 -3.32 -6.18
N THR A 87 -14.95 -4.02 -5.08
CA THR A 87 -14.83 -3.39 -3.75
C THR A 87 -13.83 -2.23 -3.77
N LEU A 88 -12.64 -2.44 -4.36
CA LEU A 88 -11.59 -1.42 -4.41
C LEU A 88 -11.97 -0.23 -5.28
N LYS A 89 -12.67 -0.48 -6.39
CA LYS A 89 -13.21 0.57 -7.25
C LYS A 89 -14.19 1.45 -6.49
N THR A 90 -15.21 0.85 -5.87
CA THR A 90 -16.21 1.61 -5.09
C THR A 90 -15.57 2.36 -3.93
N ALA A 91 -14.60 1.75 -3.25
CA ALA A 91 -13.90 2.41 -2.15
C ALA A 91 -13.04 3.58 -2.62
N ALA A 92 -12.30 3.43 -3.73
CA ALA A 92 -11.50 4.51 -4.29
C ALA A 92 -12.37 5.68 -4.78
N GLU A 93 -13.52 5.43 -5.40
CA GLU A 93 -14.46 6.47 -5.80
C GLU A 93 -15.03 7.22 -4.60
N LYS A 94 -15.43 6.49 -3.55
CA LYS A 94 -16.00 7.06 -2.32
C LYS A 94 -14.99 7.89 -1.52
N PHE A 95 -13.73 7.45 -1.48
CA PHE A 95 -12.68 8.06 -0.65
C PHE A 95 -11.61 8.83 -1.46
N LYS A 96 -11.87 9.16 -2.73
CA LYS A 96 -10.90 9.81 -3.62
C LYS A 96 -10.28 11.10 -3.08
N GLU A 97 -11.04 11.89 -2.32
CA GLU A 97 -10.56 13.16 -1.73
C GLU A 97 -9.44 12.92 -0.70
N ASN A 98 -9.47 11.76 -0.02
CA ASN A 98 -8.44 11.37 0.95
C ASN A 98 -7.23 10.70 0.28
N LYS A 99 -7.31 10.42 -1.03
CA LYS A 99 -6.29 9.76 -1.86
C LYS A 99 -5.68 8.51 -1.21
N PRO A 100 -6.48 7.53 -0.79
CA PRO A 100 -5.97 6.29 -0.22
C PRO A 100 -5.12 5.51 -1.23
N LEU A 101 -4.15 4.73 -0.75
CA LEU A 101 -3.46 3.74 -1.56
C LEU A 101 -4.37 2.54 -1.80
N ILE A 102 -4.64 2.23 -3.07
CA ILE A 102 -5.48 1.10 -3.46
C ILE A 102 -4.60 -0.11 -3.76
N HIS A 103 -4.78 -1.19 -3.01
CA HIS A 103 -4.02 -2.43 -3.14
C HIS A 103 -4.93 -3.60 -3.54
N ALA A 104 -4.73 -4.25 -4.70
CA ALA A 104 -3.70 -4.01 -5.71
C ALA A 104 -4.11 -4.41 -7.13
N ALA A 105 -3.49 -3.74 -8.10
CA ALA A 105 -3.52 -4.13 -9.51
C ALA A 105 -2.61 -5.34 -9.76
N THR A 106 -3.11 -6.26 -10.56
CA THR A 106 -2.48 -7.53 -10.97
C THR A 106 -2.61 -7.68 -12.48
N ALA A 107 -1.97 -8.69 -13.06
CA ALA A 107 -2.05 -8.96 -14.51
C ALA A 107 -3.50 -9.08 -15.00
N ASP A 108 -4.38 -9.66 -14.18
CA ASP A 108 -5.77 -9.98 -14.55
C ASP A 108 -6.71 -8.76 -14.53
N ASN A 109 -6.37 -7.70 -13.79
CA ASN A 109 -7.26 -6.54 -13.55
C ASN A 109 -6.60 -5.19 -13.85
N THR A 110 -5.45 -5.17 -14.53
CA THR A 110 -4.68 -3.93 -14.77
C THR A 110 -5.49 -2.85 -15.49
N ASP A 111 -6.32 -3.21 -16.47
CA ASP A 111 -7.14 -2.23 -17.21
C ASP A 111 -8.17 -1.52 -16.34
N LEU A 112 -8.80 -2.25 -15.42
CA LEU A 112 -9.73 -1.69 -14.44
C LEU A 112 -9.02 -0.66 -13.56
N PHE A 113 -7.83 -0.99 -13.07
CA PHE A 113 -7.04 -0.09 -12.24
C PHE A 113 -6.47 1.11 -13.03
N ILE A 114 -6.27 0.97 -14.34
CA ILE A 114 -5.90 2.10 -15.18
C ILE A 114 -7.03 3.13 -15.25
N THR A 115 -8.26 2.66 -15.51
CA THR A 115 -9.44 3.53 -15.48
C THR A 115 -9.61 4.16 -14.11
N LEU A 116 -9.52 3.36 -13.04
CA LEU A 116 -9.65 3.81 -11.67
C LEU A 116 -8.63 4.92 -11.32
N GLY A 117 -7.36 4.73 -11.66
CA GLY A 117 -6.30 5.68 -11.37
C GLY A 117 -6.46 7.00 -12.13
N LYS A 118 -7.01 6.97 -13.35
CA LYS A 118 -7.31 8.18 -14.12
C LYS A 118 -8.48 8.97 -13.53
N GLU A 119 -9.52 8.28 -13.07
CA GLU A 119 -10.75 8.89 -12.55
C GLU A 119 -10.58 9.42 -11.12
N THR A 120 -9.88 8.67 -10.27
CA THR A 120 -9.75 8.98 -8.83
C THR A 120 -8.47 9.74 -8.50
N GLY A 121 -7.41 9.56 -9.28
CA GLY A 121 -6.07 10.07 -8.96
C GLY A 121 -5.41 9.41 -7.74
N CYS A 122 -6.00 8.35 -7.19
CA CYS A 122 -5.46 7.61 -6.06
C CYS A 122 -4.17 6.88 -6.43
N PRO A 123 -3.19 6.78 -5.52
CA PRO A 123 -2.04 5.91 -5.72
C PRO A 123 -2.47 4.43 -5.76
N ILE A 124 -1.81 3.64 -6.60
CA ILE A 124 -2.15 2.23 -6.85
C ILE A 124 -0.95 1.35 -6.52
N ALA A 125 -1.18 0.29 -5.74
CA ALA A 125 -0.19 -0.76 -5.57
C ALA A 125 -0.26 -1.75 -6.75
N VAL A 126 0.90 -2.15 -7.26
CA VAL A 126 1.06 -3.16 -8.31
C VAL A 126 1.64 -4.42 -7.70
N ARG A 127 0.95 -5.54 -7.88
CA ARG A 127 1.36 -6.87 -7.40
C ARG A 127 1.47 -7.84 -8.57
N GLY A 128 2.65 -8.44 -8.75
CA GLY A 128 2.91 -9.48 -9.74
C GLY A 128 3.38 -10.79 -9.11
N LYS A 129 3.45 -11.87 -9.88
CA LYS A 129 4.02 -13.15 -9.44
C LYS A 129 5.53 -13.24 -9.73
N SER A 130 6.03 -12.34 -10.58
CA SER A 130 7.42 -12.24 -11.01
C SER A 130 7.82 -10.78 -11.28
N PHE A 131 9.12 -10.54 -11.48
CA PHE A 131 9.60 -9.22 -11.90
C PHE A 131 9.10 -8.84 -13.29
N GLU A 132 8.94 -9.81 -14.18
CA GLU A 132 8.38 -9.64 -15.52
C GLU A 132 6.92 -9.18 -15.45
N ASP A 133 6.12 -9.78 -14.58
CA ASP A 133 4.73 -9.39 -14.36
C ASP A 133 4.63 -7.96 -13.84
N ILE A 134 5.44 -7.62 -12.83
CA ILE A 134 5.50 -6.25 -12.26
C ILE A 134 5.92 -5.25 -13.35
N SER A 135 6.93 -5.59 -14.15
CA SER A 135 7.42 -4.75 -15.25
C SER A 135 6.33 -4.54 -16.31
N ALA A 136 5.56 -5.56 -16.65
CA ALA A 136 4.46 -5.48 -17.61
C ALA A 136 3.33 -4.57 -17.09
N ILE A 137 2.91 -4.76 -15.84
CA ILE A 137 1.83 -3.96 -15.23
C ILE A 137 2.26 -2.49 -15.08
N THR A 138 3.44 -2.24 -14.52
CA THR A 138 3.97 -0.87 -14.35
C THR A 138 4.19 -0.17 -15.69
N GLY A 139 4.66 -0.90 -16.72
CA GLY A 139 4.79 -0.40 -18.09
C GLY A 139 3.44 0.06 -18.65
N LYS A 140 2.45 -0.82 -18.61
CA LYS A 140 1.08 -0.53 -19.11
C LYS A 140 0.45 0.66 -18.38
N MET A 141 0.57 0.72 -17.06
CA MET A 141 0.07 1.85 -16.26
C MET A 141 0.77 3.17 -16.59
N ARG A 142 2.09 3.13 -16.77
CA ARG A 142 2.90 4.30 -17.12
C ARG A 142 2.55 4.83 -18.51
N GLU A 143 2.37 3.95 -19.50
CA GLU A 143 1.92 4.31 -20.84
C GLU A 143 0.54 4.96 -20.82
N ALA A 144 -0.35 4.47 -19.95
CA ALA A 144 -1.64 5.08 -19.69
C ALA A 144 -1.57 6.39 -18.87
N GLY A 145 -0.38 6.85 -18.48
CA GLY A 145 -0.16 8.12 -17.78
C GLY A 145 -0.19 8.03 -16.26
N ILE A 146 -0.36 6.85 -15.68
CA ILE A 146 -0.44 6.65 -14.22
C ILE A 146 0.96 6.47 -13.67
N LYS A 147 1.35 7.39 -12.78
CA LYS A 147 2.70 7.43 -12.20
C LYS A 147 2.73 7.26 -10.69
N ASN A 148 1.58 7.38 -10.02
CA ASN A 148 1.46 7.20 -8.57
C ASN A 148 1.34 5.72 -8.26
N LEU A 149 2.45 4.99 -8.41
CA LEU A 149 2.52 3.54 -8.22
C LEU A 149 3.37 3.18 -7.00
N VAL A 150 3.01 2.09 -6.36
CA VAL A 150 3.78 1.40 -5.31
C VAL A 150 3.91 -0.07 -5.72
N ILE A 151 5.04 -0.71 -5.50
CA ILE A 151 5.23 -2.12 -5.88
C ILE A 151 5.10 -3.03 -4.65
N ASP A 152 4.20 -4.00 -4.72
CA ASP A 152 4.17 -5.19 -3.87
C ASP A 152 4.80 -6.34 -4.68
N ILE A 153 5.90 -6.89 -4.18
CA ILE A 153 6.62 -7.99 -4.85
C ILE A 153 5.79 -9.29 -4.84
N GLY A 154 4.81 -9.40 -3.94
CA GLY A 154 3.94 -10.57 -3.83
C GLY A 154 4.55 -11.73 -3.05
N SER A 155 5.86 -11.71 -2.74
CA SER A 155 6.48 -12.68 -1.86
C SER A 155 6.00 -12.49 -0.43
N ARG A 156 5.75 -13.60 0.27
CA ARG A 156 5.46 -13.66 1.71
C ARG A 156 6.47 -14.50 2.48
N ASP A 157 7.49 -15.03 1.80
CA ASP A 157 8.67 -15.55 2.47
C ASP A 157 9.65 -14.39 2.74
N PHE A 158 10.10 -14.26 3.99
CA PHE A 158 10.97 -13.17 4.42
C PHE A 158 12.30 -13.14 3.65
N LYS A 159 12.90 -14.30 3.41
CA LYS A 159 14.21 -14.40 2.75
C LYS A 159 14.06 -13.98 1.29
N ASP A 160 13.06 -14.50 0.60
CA ASP A 160 12.81 -14.20 -0.80
C ASP A 160 12.38 -12.73 -0.98
N ASP A 161 11.51 -12.19 -0.13
CA ASP A 161 11.14 -10.77 -0.18
C ASP A 161 12.38 -9.89 0.02
N PHE A 162 13.21 -10.17 1.02
CA PHE A 162 14.45 -9.41 1.26
C PHE A 162 15.38 -9.40 0.05
N TYR A 163 15.63 -10.55 -0.58
CA TYR A 163 16.44 -10.62 -1.80
C TYR A 163 15.80 -9.85 -2.95
N ASN A 164 14.49 -9.99 -3.13
CA ASN A 164 13.77 -9.31 -4.19
C ASN A 164 13.79 -7.79 -4.03
N GLN A 165 13.66 -7.26 -2.80
CA GLN A 165 13.78 -5.82 -2.51
C GLN A 165 15.17 -5.28 -2.91
N ILE A 166 16.24 -6.03 -2.65
CA ILE A 166 17.60 -5.67 -3.06
C ILE A 166 17.70 -5.62 -4.60
N ILE A 167 17.24 -6.68 -5.28
CA ILE A 167 17.29 -6.79 -6.75
C ILE A 167 16.50 -5.64 -7.38
N LEU A 168 15.28 -5.38 -6.90
CA LEU A 168 14.43 -4.30 -7.38
C LEU A 168 15.12 -2.94 -7.26
N ARG A 169 15.73 -2.66 -6.10
CA ARG A 169 16.45 -1.41 -5.84
C ARG A 169 17.69 -1.26 -6.73
N ILE A 170 18.44 -2.35 -6.96
CA ILE A 170 19.59 -2.36 -7.87
C ILE A 170 19.14 -2.08 -9.30
N ALA A 171 18.09 -2.75 -9.78
CA ALA A 171 17.57 -2.57 -11.12
C ALA A 171 17.09 -1.12 -11.35
N ALA A 172 16.37 -0.54 -10.38
CA ALA A 172 15.91 0.84 -10.45
C ALA A 172 17.07 1.86 -10.50
N ILE A 173 18.11 1.68 -9.67
CA ILE A 173 19.20 2.68 -9.54
C ILE A 173 20.33 2.43 -10.54
N LYS A 174 20.88 1.23 -10.57
CA LYS A 174 22.11 0.90 -11.33
C LYS A 174 21.81 0.65 -12.79
N GLN A 175 20.74 -0.09 -13.09
CA GLN A 175 20.32 -0.37 -14.47
C GLN A 175 19.40 0.73 -15.02
N LYS A 176 19.01 1.72 -14.20
CA LYS A 176 18.11 2.82 -14.55
C LYS A 176 16.77 2.32 -15.11
N ASN A 177 16.34 1.13 -14.67
CA ASN A 177 15.06 0.56 -15.10
C ASN A 177 13.91 1.35 -14.47
N ARG A 178 13.24 2.16 -15.29
CA ARG A 178 12.15 3.04 -14.87
C ARG A 178 10.88 2.29 -14.48
N LEU A 179 10.73 1.03 -14.89
CA LEU A 179 9.56 0.19 -14.57
C LEU A 179 9.61 -0.27 -13.11
N PHE A 180 10.80 -0.37 -12.53
CA PHE A 180 11.01 -0.64 -11.11
C PHE A 180 11.31 0.62 -10.28
N GLY A 181 11.17 1.80 -10.88
CA GLY A 181 11.52 3.09 -10.28
C GLY A 181 10.53 3.64 -9.27
N TYR A 182 9.80 2.77 -8.56
CA TYR A 182 8.71 3.12 -7.65
C TYR A 182 9.02 2.66 -6.22
N PRO A 183 8.43 3.28 -5.17
CA PRO A 183 8.53 2.79 -3.81
C PRO A 183 7.89 1.39 -3.68
N THR A 184 8.29 0.63 -2.67
CA THR A 184 7.76 -0.71 -2.39
C THR A 184 6.91 -0.72 -1.12
N ILE A 185 5.98 -1.67 -1.05
CA ILE A 185 5.21 -2.01 0.15
C ILE A 185 5.51 -3.45 0.53
N VAL A 186 5.59 -3.72 1.84
CA VAL A 186 5.83 -5.04 2.41
C VAL A 186 4.79 -5.30 3.50
N PHE A 187 4.43 -6.56 3.71
CA PHE A 187 3.47 -7.01 4.72
C PHE A 187 4.16 -7.98 5.69
N PRO A 188 4.89 -7.49 6.70
CA PRO A 188 5.60 -8.35 7.64
C PRO A 188 4.67 -9.26 8.46
N ASP A 189 3.42 -8.85 8.67
CA ASP A 189 2.38 -9.64 9.34
C ASP A 189 2.00 -10.92 8.59
N GLU A 190 2.25 -10.95 7.27
CA GLU A 190 2.00 -12.12 6.43
C GLU A 190 3.25 -12.99 6.23
N MET A 191 4.38 -12.65 6.86
CA MET A 191 5.67 -13.34 6.67
C MET A 191 6.07 -14.25 7.85
N THR A 192 5.31 -14.23 8.95
CA THR A 192 5.61 -15.01 10.15
C THR A 192 4.31 -15.42 10.85
N ASP A 193 4.25 -16.62 11.42
CA ASP A 193 3.05 -17.18 12.08
C ASP A 193 2.84 -16.72 13.55
N ASN A 194 3.44 -15.60 13.97
CA ASN A 194 3.41 -15.14 15.37
C ASN A 194 2.15 -14.33 15.73
#